data_AF-A0A7C8KS25-F1
#
_entry.id   AF-A0A7C8KS25-F1
#
_cell.length_a   1.000
_cell.length_b   1.000
_cell.length_c   1.000
_cell.angle_alpha   90.00
_cell.angle_beta   90.00
_cell.angle_gamma   90.00
#
_symmetry.space_group_name_H-M   'P 1'
#
loop_
_entity.id
_entity.type
_entity.pdbx_description
1 polymer ?
#
loop_
_entity_poly.entity_id
_entity_poly.type
_entity_poly.pdbx_seq_one_letter_code
_entity_poly.pdbx_strand_id
1 'polypeptide(L)' 'MEGNLAGGIIDSGETPRECAVRELFEETNQSVKSLSLLAC' A
#
# COMPACT_ATOMS: atom_id res chain seq x y z
N MET A 1 -16.87 -13.23 -4.29
CA MET A 1 -16.15 -12.30 -3.40
C MET A 1 -15.42 -11.34 -4.32
N GLU A 2 -15.92 -10.12 -4.45
CA GLU A 2 -15.24 -9.08 -5.23
C GLU A 2 -14.01 -8.64 -4.43
N GLY A 3 -12.83 -8.71 -5.04
CA GLY A 3 -11.58 -8.34 -4.38
C GLY A 3 -11.27 -6.88 -4.63
N ASN A 4 -11.05 -6.12 -3.56
CA ASN A 4 -10.47 -4.79 -3.64
C ASN A 4 -8.94 -4.88 -3.58
N LEU A 5 -8.26 -3.90 -4.18
CA LEU A 5 -6.83 -3.71 -3.97
C LEU A 5 -6.64 -2.97 -2.63
N ALA A 6 -5.65 -3.38 -1.85
CA ALA A 6 -5.28 -2.68 -0.62
C ALA A 6 -4.78 -1.27 -0.92
N GLY A 7 -5.25 -0.29 -0.16
CA GLY A 7 -4.82 1.09 -0.34
C GLY A 7 -5.68 2.10 0.40
N GLY A 8 -5.12 3.29 0.60
CA GLY A 8 -5.76 4.36 1.35
C GLY A 8 -5.13 5.72 1.09
N ILE A 9 -5.26 6.62 2.07
CA ILE A 9 -4.78 8.00 1.97
C ILE A 9 -3.31 8.04 2.39
N ILE A 10 -2.52 8.82 1.67
CA ILE A 10 -1.12 9.11 2.04
C ILE A 10 -1.13 10.12 3.18
N ASP A 11 -0.50 9.77 4.30
CA ASP A 11 -0.39 10.65 5.45
C ASP A 11 0.61 11.79 5.22
N SER A 12 0.51 12.85 6.03
CA SER A 12 1.40 14.01 5.90
C SER A 12 2.87 13.63 6.15
N GLY A 13 3.70 13.80 5.13
CA GLY A 13 5.12 13.44 5.16
C GLY A 13 5.41 11.98 4.79
N GLU A 14 4.38 11.19 4.52
CA GLU A 14 4.49 9.81 4.02
C GLU A 14 4.74 9.82 2.50
N THR A 15 5.63 8.96 2.02
CA THR A 15 5.79 8.73 0.59
C THR A 15 4.72 7.77 0.05
N PRO A 16 4.36 7.80 -1.24
CA PRO A 16 3.41 6.85 -1.82
C PRO A 16 3.81 5.37 -1.61
N ARG A 17 5.12 5.11 -1.53
CA ARG A 17 5.67 3.78 -1.26
C ARG A 17 5.39 3.34 0.18
N GLU A 18 5.58 4.22 1.16
CA GLU A 18 5.35 3.90 2.57
C GLU A 18 3.85 3.63 2.80
N CYS A 19 2.98 4.49 2.25
CA CYS A 19 1.53 4.29 2.28
C CYS A 19 1.14 2.92 1.71
N ALA A 20 1.62 2.58 0.51
CA ALA A 20 1.30 1.29 -0.12
C ALA A 20 1.77 0.08 0.71
N VAL A 21 2.91 0.17 1.39
CA VAL A 21 3.41 -0.91 2.27
C VAL A 21 2.57 -1.02 3.55
N ARG A 22 2.20 0.12 4.15
CA ARG A 22 1.37 0.18 5.35
C ARG A 22 -0.02 -0.40 5.10
N GLU A 23 -0.73 0.12 4.10
CA GLU A 23 -2.10 -0.31 3.76
C GLU A 23 -2.16 -1.80 3.39
N LEU A 24 -1.15 -2.28 2.64
CA LEU A 24 -1.05 -3.72 2.32
C LEU A 24 -0.98 -4.58 3.59
N PHE A 25 -0.19 -4.16 4.57
CA PHE A 25 -0.06 -4.89 5.83
C PHE A 25 -1.32 -4.77 6.68
N GLU A 26 -1.91 -3.58 6.80
CA GLU A 26 -3.11 -3.33 7.62
C GLU A 26 -4.33 -4.10 7.13
N GLU A 27 -4.57 -4.14 5.81
CA GLU A 27 -5.75 -4.79 5.25
C GLU A 27 -5.59 -6.30 5.05
N THR A 28 -4.36 -6.78 4.84
CA THR A 28 -4.12 -8.16 4.39
C THR A 28 -3.17 -8.97 5.27
N ASN A 29 -2.51 -8.34 6.26
CA ASN A 29 -1.43 -8.94 7.07
C ASN A 29 -0.25 -9.48 6.26
N GLN A 30 0.01 -8.95 5.06
CA GLN A 30 1.10 -9.40 4.19
C GLN A 30 2.26 -8.38 4.15
N SER A 31 3.48 -8.90 4.06
CA SER A 31 4.70 -8.11 3.87
C SER A 31 5.37 -8.47 2.55
N VAL A 32 5.90 -7.48 1.83
CA VAL A 32 6.56 -7.68 0.53
C VAL A 32 8.04 -7.35 0.58
N LYS A 33 8.85 -8.09 -0.19
CA LYS A 33 10.29 -7.83 -0.34
C LYS A 33 10.61 -6.75 -1.37
N SER A 34 9.71 -6.55 -2.33
CA SER A 34 9.87 -5.59 -3.41
C SER A 34 8.52 -4.98 -3.75
N LEU A 35 8.51 -3.69 -4.02
CA LEU A 35 7.35 -2.94 -4.44
C LEU A 35 7.78 -1.93 -5.50
N SER A 36 7.00 -1.82 -6.58
CA SER A 36 7.27 -0.92 -7.70
C SER A 36 6.07 -0.01 -7.91
N LEU A 37 6.34 1.28 -8.06
CA LEU A 37 5.31 2.27 -8.40
C LEU A 37 5.09 2.25 -9.90
N LEU A 38 3.83 2.10 -10.33
CA LEU A 38 3.47 1.99 -11.75
C LEU A 38 2.93 3.29 -12.33
N ALA A 39 2.57 4.25 -11.50
CA ALA A 39 2.02 5.55 -11.90
C ALA A 39 2.68 6.67 -11.08
N CYS A 40 2.75 7.87 -11.68
CA CYS A 40 3.25 9.10 -11.07
C CYS A 40 2.10 9.96 -10.58
#